data_AF-A0AAD8F6X1-F1
#
_entry.id   AF-A0AAD8F6X1-F1
#
_cell.length_a   1.000
_cell.length_b   1.000
_cell.length_c   1.000
_cell.angle_alpha   90.00
_cell.angle_beta   90.00
_cell.angle_gamma   90.00
#
_symmetry.space_group_name_H-M   'P 1'
#
loop_
_entity.id
_entity.type
_entity.pdbx_description
1 polymer ?
#
loop_
_entity_poly.entity_id
_entity_poly.type
_entity_poly.pdbx_seq_one_letter_code
_entity_poly.pdbx_strand_id
1 'polypeptide(L)'
;VGSVRLRYPIPPIHGEGSTVWKELYVVKQQLSQLQGSGSVPASNLYQAQLQPTSVGGLHYHEFTLYQQDFNLISNSQIVTVSTSLSNGHSHVLDLALNATSGNVEYLTCNGAPVCPDLHPKVIKFLSSSG
;
A
#
# COMPACT_ATOMS: atom_id res chain seq x y z
N VAL A 1 42.26 33.80 -10.71
CA VAL A 1 40.81 33.79 -10.36
C VAL A 1 40.16 32.56 -10.97
N GLY A 2 40.02 31.50 -10.18
CA GLY A 2 39.48 30.21 -10.63
C GLY A 2 37.98 30.14 -10.41
N SER A 3 37.22 29.90 -11.48
CA SER A 3 35.76 29.73 -11.42
C SER A 3 35.42 28.36 -10.83
N VAL A 4 34.91 28.35 -9.60
CA VAL A 4 34.38 27.16 -8.95
C VAL A 4 33.05 26.82 -9.61
N ARG A 5 33.00 25.75 -10.40
CA ARG A 5 31.75 25.15 -10.87
C ARG A 5 31.13 24.36 -9.72
N LEU A 6 30.05 24.88 -9.16
CA LEU A 6 29.20 24.12 -8.24
C LEU A 6 28.55 22.97 -9.03
N ARG A 7 28.88 21.73 -8.67
CA ARG A 7 28.13 20.57 -9.15
C ARG A 7 26.73 20.66 -8.55
N TYR A 8 25.73 20.41 -9.39
CA TYR A 8 24.32 20.32 -9.04
C TYR A 8 24.09 19.66 -7.67
N PRO A 9 23.12 20.12 -6.86
CA PRO A 9 22.73 19.37 -5.67
C PRO A 9 22.28 17.97 -6.11
N ILE A 10 22.94 16.95 -5.56
CA ILE A 10 22.49 15.57 -5.67
C ILE A 10 21.14 15.54 -4.94
N PRO A 11 20.00 15.37 -5.63
CA PRO A 11 18.74 15.24 -4.92
C PRO A 11 18.83 14.01 -4.01
N PRO A 12 18.31 14.08 -2.78
CA PRO A 12 18.22 12.91 -1.93
C PRO A 12 17.49 11.79 -2.70
N ILE A 13 18.17 10.66 -2.89
CA ILE A 13 17.68 9.43 -3.56
C ILE A 13 16.50 8.75 -2.84
N HIS A 14 15.74 9.46 -2.01
CA HIS A 14 14.55 8.94 -1.33
C HIS A 14 13.34 8.86 -2.28
N GLY A 15 13.59 8.70 -3.57
CA GLY A 15 12.58 8.67 -4.64
C GLY A 15 12.15 7.28 -5.08
N GLU A 16 12.63 6.20 -4.45
CA GLU A 16 12.28 4.85 -4.88
C GLU A 16 11.85 3.99 -3.70
N GLY A 17 10.66 3.39 -3.84
CA GLY A 17 10.06 2.49 -2.88
C GLY A 17 11.08 1.46 -2.40
N SER A 18 11.45 1.60 -1.13
CA SER A 18 12.47 0.80 -0.47
C SER A 18 12.29 -0.69 -0.76
N THR A 19 13.19 -1.27 -1.56
CA THR A 19 13.29 -2.73 -1.70
C THR A 19 13.60 -3.37 -0.35
N VAL A 20 14.22 -2.62 0.56
CA VAL A 20 14.52 -3.05 1.93
C VAL A 20 13.24 -3.45 2.67
N TRP A 21 12.11 -2.76 2.48
CA TRP A 21 10.86 -3.20 3.11
C TRP A 21 10.37 -4.54 2.53
N LYS A 22 10.45 -4.70 1.20
CA LYS A 22 10.06 -5.95 0.52
C LYS A 22 10.99 -7.11 0.93
N GLU A 23 12.29 -6.86 1.04
CA GLU A 23 13.30 -7.83 1.44
C GLU A 23 13.16 -8.21 2.92
N LEU A 24 12.99 -7.23 3.82
CA LEU A 24 12.76 -7.48 5.25
C LEU A 24 11.45 -8.24 5.48
N TYR A 25 10.45 -7.98 4.63
CA TYR A 25 9.19 -8.72 4.63
C TYR A 25 9.36 -10.16 4.14
N VAL A 26 10.14 -10.41 3.08
CA VAL A 26 10.48 -11.78 2.63
C VAL A 26 11.24 -12.53 3.72
N VAL A 27 12.17 -11.87 4.42
CA VAL A 27 12.90 -12.47 5.54
C VAL A 27 11.95 -12.82 6.69
N LYS A 28 10.99 -11.96 7.01
CA LYS A 28 9.94 -12.27 8.00
C LYS A 28 9.10 -13.47 7.58
N GLN A 29 8.74 -13.57 6.30
CA GLN A 29 7.98 -14.71 5.76
C GLN A 29 8.78 -16.02 5.83
N GLN A 30 10.07 -15.99 5.49
CA GLN A 30 10.97 -17.14 5.62
C GLN A 30 11.12 -17.56 7.09
N LEU A 31 11.19 -16.61 8.02
CA LEU A 31 11.26 -16.91 9.44
C LEU A 31 9.98 -17.60 9.94
N SER A 32 8.80 -17.13 9.51
CA SER A 32 7.53 -17.81 9.81
C SER A 32 7.45 -19.21 9.20
N GLN A 33 8.03 -19.43 8.02
CA GLN A 33 8.13 -20.75 7.38
C GLN A 33 9.03 -21.71 8.16
N LEU A 34 10.13 -21.21 8.73
CA LEU A 34 11.07 -22.04 9.51
C LEU A 34 10.51 -22.41 10.90
N GLN A 35 9.58 -21.63 11.44
CA GLN A 35 9.01 -21.84 12.77
C GLN A 35 7.79 -22.80 12.80
N GLY A 36 7.24 -23.19 11.64
CA GLY A 36 6.08 -24.08 11.62
C GLY A 36 5.95 -24.85 10.31
N SER A 37 6.17 -26.16 10.38
CA SER A 37 5.92 -27.14 9.32
C SER A 37 4.48 -27.02 8.78
N GLY A 38 4.30 -26.27 7.71
CA GLY A 38 3.06 -26.13 6.97
C GLY A 38 3.35 -25.39 5.67
N SER A 39 3.18 -26.08 4.54
CA SER A 39 3.28 -25.51 3.20
C SER A 39 2.51 -24.19 3.15
N VAL A 40 3.25 -23.07 3.04
CA VAL A 40 2.66 -21.76 2.81
C VAL A 40 2.00 -21.84 1.43
N PRO A 41 0.66 -21.78 1.31
CA PRO A 41 0.04 -21.71 0.01
C PRO A 41 0.63 -20.49 -0.70
N ALA A 42 0.88 -20.61 -2.01
CA ALA A 42 1.37 -19.52 -2.85
C ALA A 42 0.75 -18.22 -2.35
N SER A 43 1.58 -17.27 -1.92
CA SER A 43 1.12 -16.06 -1.26
C SER A 43 0.12 -15.39 -2.18
N ASN A 44 -1.18 -15.56 -1.92
CA ASN A 44 -2.22 -14.96 -2.74
C ASN A 44 -2.12 -13.46 -2.47
N LEU A 45 -1.48 -12.77 -3.41
CA LEU A 45 -1.34 -11.34 -3.40
C LEU A 45 -2.57 -10.77 -4.12
N TYR A 46 -3.35 -10.00 -3.40
CA TYR A 46 -4.43 -9.21 -3.96
C TYR A 46 -3.88 -7.84 -4.34
N GLN A 47 -3.84 -7.54 -5.63
CA GLN A 47 -3.61 -6.16 -6.05
C GLN A 47 -4.88 -5.35 -5.83
N ALA A 48 -4.71 -4.18 -5.23
CA ALA A 48 -5.81 -3.29 -4.89
C ALA A 48 -5.43 -1.86 -5.21
N GLN A 49 -6.43 -1.01 -5.44
CA GLN A 49 -6.22 0.40 -5.71
C GLN A 49 -7.29 1.26 -5.04
N LEU A 50 -6.89 2.48 -4.69
CA LEU A 50 -7.83 3.57 -4.46
C LEU A 50 -8.50 3.95 -5.79
N GLN A 51 -9.79 4.23 -5.75
CA GLN A 51 -10.49 4.75 -6.93
C GLN A 51 -9.93 6.12 -7.33
N PRO A 52 -9.88 6.44 -8.64
CA PRO A 52 -9.25 7.67 -9.09
C PRO A 52 -9.98 8.92 -8.60
N THR A 53 -9.21 9.98 -8.36
CA THR A 53 -9.73 11.32 -8.03
C THR A 53 -9.28 12.33 -9.09
N SER A 54 -9.99 13.46 -9.20
CA SER A 54 -9.62 14.59 -10.06
C SER A 54 -8.97 15.75 -9.29
N VAL A 55 -8.96 15.69 -7.95
CA VAL A 55 -8.26 16.69 -7.12
C VAL A 55 -6.76 16.58 -7.36
N GLY A 56 -6.10 17.69 -7.71
CA GLY A 56 -4.68 17.68 -8.04
C GLY A 56 -4.32 16.99 -9.37
N GLY A 57 -5.32 16.69 -10.22
CA GLY A 57 -5.17 15.95 -11.46
C GLY A 57 -5.62 14.49 -11.36
N LEU A 58 -5.95 13.86 -12.48
CA LEU A 58 -6.45 12.49 -12.51
C LEU A 58 -5.36 11.51 -12.08
N HIS A 59 -5.51 10.88 -10.92
CA HIS A 59 -4.57 9.86 -10.44
C HIS A 59 -5.24 8.82 -9.53
N TYR A 60 -4.54 7.70 -9.35
CA TYR A 60 -4.90 6.59 -8.45
C TYR A 60 -3.63 6.09 -7.75
N HIS A 61 -3.82 5.37 -6.65
CA HIS A 61 -2.74 4.68 -5.96
C HIS A 61 -3.03 3.20 -5.84
N GLU A 62 -1.98 2.40 -6.02
CA GLU A 62 -2.02 0.96 -5.92
C GLU A 62 -1.34 0.48 -4.65
N PHE A 63 -1.76 -0.67 -4.16
CA PHE A 63 -1.11 -1.38 -3.07
C PHE A 63 -1.40 -2.88 -3.20
N THR A 64 -0.68 -3.67 -2.42
CA THR A 64 -0.84 -5.12 -2.42
C THR A 64 -1.25 -5.58 -1.03
N LEU A 65 -2.28 -6.42 -0.98
CA LEU A 65 -2.74 -7.10 0.22
C LEU A 65 -2.35 -8.56 0.16
N TYR A 66 -1.89 -9.10 1.27
CA TYR A 66 -1.66 -10.54 1.38
C TYR A 66 -2.95 -11.25 1.79
N GLN A 67 -3.04 -12.56 1.50
CA GLN A 67 -4.14 -13.39 1.98
C GLN A 67 -4.40 -13.24 3.48
N GLN A 68 -3.32 -13.17 4.28
CA GLN A 68 -3.46 -12.97 5.72
C GLN A 68 -4.15 -11.64 6.04
N ASP A 69 -3.74 -10.55 5.41
CA ASP A 69 -4.34 -9.23 5.62
C ASP A 69 -5.80 -9.22 5.21
N PHE A 70 -6.11 -9.84 4.07
CA PHE A 70 -7.49 -10.02 3.61
C PHE A 70 -8.34 -10.83 4.60
N ASN A 71 -7.76 -11.88 5.20
CA ASN A 71 -8.43 -12.66 6.23
C ASN A 71 -8.64 -11.83 7.52
N LEU A 72 -7.68 -10.99 7.91
CA LEU A 72 -7.83 -10.08 9.06
C LEU A 72 -8.98 -9.09 8.78
N ILE A 73 -9.00 -8.46 7.60
CA ILE A 73 -10.06 -7.54 7.17
C ILE A 73 -11.42 -8.24 7.15
N SER A 74 -11.48 -9.46 6.60
CA SER A 74 -12.71 -10.28 6.54
C SER A 74 -13.23 -10.63 7.94
N ASN A 75 -12.35 -10.75 8.93
CA ASN A 75 -12.68 -10.93 10.35
C ASN A 75 -12.92 -9.60 11.08
N SER A 76 -13.23 -8.52 10.35
CA SER A 76 -13.48 -7.18 10.89
C SER A 76 -12.31 -6.56 11.67
N GLN A 77 -11.09 -7.02 11.40
CA GLN A 77 -9.89 -6.37 11.93
C GLN A 77 -9.40 -5.27 11.00
N ILE A 78 -8.69 -4.31 11.59
CA ILE A 78 -8.13 -3.17 10.86
C ILE A 78 -6.72 -3.54 10.38
N VAL A 79 -6.44 -3.29 9.11
CA VAL A 79 -5.10 -3.47 8.53
C VAL A 79 -4.61 -2.15 7.95
N THR A 80 -3.43 -1.72 8.38
CA THR A 80 -2.78 -0.52 7.84
C THR A 80 -1.90 -0.87 6.64
N VAL A 81 -2.11 -0.19 5.51
CA VAL A 81 -1.30 -0.33 4.29
C VAL A 81 -0.76 1.00 3.82
N SER A 82 0.32 0.98 3.05
CA SER A 82 0.83 2.15 2.35
C SER A 82 0.65 2.00 0.84
N THR A 83 0.21 3.07 0.18
CA THR A 83 -0.04 3.09 -1.25
C THR A 83 1.18 3.51 -2.05
N SER A 84 1.16 3.27 -3.37
CA SER A 84 2.20 3.66 -4.31
C SER A 84 2.41 5.17 -4.33
N LEU A 85 3.66 5.59 -4.57
CA LEU A 85 3.99 6.98 -4.86
C LEU A 85 3.49 7.34 -6.27
N SER A 86 2.29 7.91 -6.35
CA SER A 86 1.65 8.32 -7.60
C SER A 86 1.39 9.81 -7.53
N ASN A 87 1.65 10.53 -8.63
CA ASN A 87 1.50 11.99 -8.69
C ASN A 87 2.24 12.73 -7.54
N GLY A 88 3.43 12.24 -7.19
CA GLY A 88 4.31 12.88 -6.20
C GLY A 88 3.96 12.66 -4.72
N HIS A 89 2.96 11.84 -4.39
CA HIS A 89 2.62 11.51 -3.00
C HIS A 89 2.04 10.10 -2.82
N SER A 90 1.86 9.69 -1.56
CA SER A 90 1.35 8.38 -1.16
C SER A 90 0.44 8.52 0.07
N HIS A 91 -0.35 7.50 0.33
CA HIS A 91 -1.24 7.43 1.49
C HIS A 91 -0.92 6.25 2.39
N VAL A 92 -1.18 6.42 3.68
CA VAL A 92 -1.31 5.35 4.65
C VAL A 92 -2.80 5.16 4.92
N LEU A 93 -3.33 3.97 4.64
CA LEU A 93 -4.74 3.65 4.75
C LEU A 93 -4.96 2.62 5.86
N ASP A 94 -5.96 2.86 6.70
CA ASP A 94 -6.48 1.85 7.61
C ASP A 94 -7.70 1.19 6.97
N LEU A 95 -7.60 -0.08 6.61
CA LEU A 95 -8.65 -0.82 5.90
C LEU A 95 -9.53 -1.61 6.84
N ALA A 96 -10.83 -1.65 6.55
CA ALA A 96 -11.79 -2.49 7.25
C ALA A 96 -12.90 -2.96 6.30
N LEU A 97 -13.59 -4.04 6.67
CA LEU A 97 -14.79 -4.48 5.97
C LEU A 97 -15.98 -3.65 6.44
N ASN A 98 -16.70 -3.03 5.51
CA ASN A 98 -17.97 -2.39 5.80
C ASN A 98 -19.05 -3.48 5.92
N ALA A 99 -19.55 -3.69 7.15
CA ALA A 99 -20.53 -4.76 7.44
C ALA A 99 -21.87 -4.60 6.68
N THR A 100 -22.21 -3.38 6.26
CA THR A 100 -23.45 -3.09 5.54
C THR A 100 -23.30 -3.31 4.04
N SER A 101 -22.20 -2.84 3.45
CA SER A 101 -21.99 -2.92 2.00
C SER A 101 -21.26 -4.20 1.57
N GLY A 102 -20.59 -4.89 2.50
CA GLY A 102 -19.71 -6.03 2.22
C GLY A 102 -18.42 -5.67 1.50
N ASN A 103 -18.15 -4.37 1.28
CA ASN A 103 -16.97 -3.90 0.58
C ASN A 103 -15.83 -3.61 1.57
N VAL A 104 -14.59 -3.76 1.10
CA VAL A 104 -13.42 -3.27 1.82
C VAL A 104 -13.31 -1.76 1.59
N GLU A 105 -13.27 -1.00 2.67
CA GLU A 105 -13.21 0.46 2.67
C GLU A 105 -12.08 0.92 3.58
N TYR A 106 -11.49 2.09 3.30
CA TYR A 106 -10.59 2.72 4.27
C TYR A 106 -11.40 3.46 5.34
N LEU A 107 -11.02 3.27 6.61
CA LEU A 107 -11.49 4.02 7.77
C LEU A 107 -10.81 5.39 7.82
N THR A 108 -9.48 5.39 7.72
CA THR A 108 -8.67 6.60 7.68
C THR A 108 -7.71 6.58 6.48
N CYS A 109 -7.39 7.77 5.99
CA CYS A 109 -6.34 8.05 5.02
C CYS A 109 -5.41 9.10 5.65
N ASN A 110 -4.14 8.75 5.85
CA ASN A 110 -3.15 9.56 6.58
C ASN A 110 -3.62 9.98 7.98
N GLY A 111 -4.36 9.09 8.67
CA GLY A 111 -4.93 9.35 10.00
C GLY A 111 -6.18 10.23 10.01
N ALA A 112 -6.65 10.70 8.85
CA ALA A 112 -7.89 11.48 8.72
C ALA A 112 -9.05 10.62 8.18
N PRO A 113 -10.31 10.85 8.59
CA PRO A 113 -11.46 10.04 8.15
C PRO A 113 -11.85 10.27 6.68
N VAL A 114 -11.34 11.34 6.07
CA VAL A 114 -11.50 11.70 4.67
C VAL A 114 -10.12 11.90 4.09
N CYS A 115 -9.86 11.35 2.91
CA CYS A 115 -8.56 11.46 2.28
C CYS A 115 -8.35 12.89 1.76
N PRO A 116 -7.16 13.50 1.92
CA PRO A 116 -6.89 14.87 1.46
C PRO A 116 -7.19 15.08 -0.03
N ASP A 117 -6.92 14.07 -0.85
CA ASP A 117 -7.14 14.09 -2.30
C ASP A 117 -8.56 13.67 -2.69
N LEU A 118 -9.45 13.51 -1.71
CA LEU A 118 -10.86 13.15 -1.88
C LEU A 118 -11.07 11.83 -2.65
N HIS A 119 -10.15 10.88 -2.50
CA HIS A 119 -10.37 9.52 -2.97
C HIS A 119 -11.65 8.91 -2.36
N PRO A 120 -12.44 8.15 -3.13
CA PRO A 120 -13.54 7.37 -2.57
C PRO A 120 -13.05 6.32 -1.57
N LYS A 121 -13.85 6.05 -0.54
CA LYS A 121 -13.53 5.07 0.52
C LYS A 121 -13.39 3.64 0.04
N VAL A 122 -14.13 3.30 -1.02
CA VAL A 122 -14.22 1.93 -1.53
C VAL A 122 -12.93 1.53 -2.24
N ILE A 123 -12.34 0.43 -1.80
CA ILE A 123 -11.16 -0.16 -2.42
C ILE A 123 -11.58 -1.03 -3.61
N LYS A 124 -10.88 -0.89 -4.73
CA LYS A 124 -11.09 -1.75 -5.89
C LYS A 124 -9.98 -2.79 -5.97
N PHE A 125 -10.35 -4.06 -5.90
CA PHE A 125 -9.43 -5.16 -6.17
C PHE A 125 -9.25 -5.33 -7.68
N LEU A 126 -7.99 -5.38 -8.11
CA LEU A 126 -7.59 -5.69 -9.47
C LEU A 126 -7.47 -7.20 -9.54
N SER A 127 -8.50 -7.85 -10.10
CA SER A 127 -8.64 -9.31 -10.29
C SER A 127 -7.34 -10.09 -10.07
N SER A 128 -7.24 -10.80 -8.94
CA SER A 128 -6.21 -11.81 -8.72
C SER A 128 -6.26 -12.80 -9.88
N SER A 129 -5.15 -12.99 -10.59
CA SER A 129 -5.00 -14.06 -11.57
C SER A 129 -5.29 -15.38 -10.84
N GLY A 130 -6.44 -15.98 -11.15
CA GLY A 130 -6.79 -17.32 -10.68
C GLY A 130 -5.92 -18.39 -11.32
#